data_AF-A0A059LGC1-F1
#
_entry.id   AF-A0A059LGC1-F1
#
_cell.length_a   1.000
_cell.length_b   1.000
_cell.length_c   1.000
_cell.angle_alpha   90.00
_cell.angle_beta   90.00
_cell.angle_gamma   90.00
#
_symmetry.space_group_name_H-M   'P 1'
#
loop_
_entity.id
_entity.type
_entity.pdbx_description
1 polymer ?
#
loop_
_entity_poly.entity_id
_entity_poly.type
_entity_poly.pdbx_seq_one_letter_code
_entity_poly.pdbx_strand_id
1 'polypeptide(L)'
;MNTHYNVSPCDCLCGLGESICWDDKIVIGVRITSWNVNGLRPALKRTAHKSLLSFLNSLDADIVCLQETKLLPGDITRDLAVVPGWEAFYCCTRTARPYSGVATYVKTEGISAASLLPYSVEEGLLREGATFSKACVESPPASHPSAPTPSDCEALRALHDEGRVLESDHGAFVLFNIYAPAVTSPDEEAAAARFALRLAFYAALTARWQALAARGRRVVVVGDFNICGDALD
;
A
#
# COMPACT_ATOMS: atom_id res chain seq x y z
N MET A 1 22.91 16.26 49.26
CA MET A 1 22.18 17.09 48.28
C MET A 1 21.94 16.22 47.07
N ASN A 2 20.75 15.64 46.95
CA ASN A 2 20.36 14.85 45.78
C ASN A 2 19.87 15.82 44.71
N THR A 3 20.66 16.02 43.65
CA THR A 3 20.23 16.72 42.45
C THR A 3 19.33 15.79 41.65
N HIS A 4 18.02 15.92 41.87
CA HIS A 4 17.05 15.38 40.93
C HIS A 4 17.13 16.22 39.64
N TYR A 5 17.76 15.68 38.61
CA TYR A 5 17.59 16.18 37.26
C TYR A 5 16.16 15.85 36.84
N ASN A 6 15.30 16.87 36.78
CA ASN A 6 14.00 16.77 36.14
C ASN A 6 14.26 16.66 34.63
N VAL A 7 14.53 15.44 34.17
CA VAL A 7 14.55 15.15 32.75
C VAL A 7 13.09 15.19 32.30
N SER A 8 12.75 16.14 31.44
CA SER A 8 11.41 16.17 30.83
C SER A 8 11.17 14.82 30.17
N PRO A 9 9.98 14.19 30.30
CA PRO A 9 9.66 12.94 29.61
C PRO A 9 9.93 13.01 28.09
N CYS A 10 9.86 14.22 27.53
CA CYS A 10 10.16 14.49 26.12
C CYS A 10 11.66 14.26 25.80
N ASP A 11 12.58 14.74 26.63
CA ASP A 11 14.03 14.70 26.35
C ASP A 11 14.55 13.26 26.26
N CYS A 12 13.99 12.34 27.05
CA CYS A 12 14.33 10.91 26.99
C CYS A 12 13.86 10.23 25.69
N LEU A 13 12.75 10.69 25.10
CA LEU A 13 12.12 10.06 23.93
C LEU A 13 12.61 10.66 22.61
N CYS A 14 13.00 11.93 22.59
CA CYS A 14 13.62 12.57 21.43
C CYS A 14 15.02 12.01 21.14
N GLY A 15 15.76 11.60 22.18
CA GLY A 15 17.08 10.96 22.06
C GLY A 15 17.08 9.60 21.36
N LEU A 16 15.91 8.98 21.17
CA LEU A 16 15.75 7.70 20.47
C LEU A 16 15.41 7.85 18.98
N GLY A 17 15.20 9.09 18.48
CA GLY A 17 14.85 9.34 17.06
C GLY A 17 13.42 8.97 16.66
N GLU A 18 12.61 8.43 17.60
CA GLU A 18 11.25 7.93 17.35
C GLU A 18 10.14 8.95 17.68
N SER A 19 10.48 10.18 18.09
CA SER A 19 9.50 11.21 18.44
C SER A 19 9.93 12.61 18.02
N ILE A 20 8.94 13.45 17.69
CA ILE A 20 9.12 14.87 17.42
C ILE A 20 8.32 15.64 18.48
N CYS A 21 8.96 16.59 19.16
CA CYS A 21 8.24 17.51 20.04
C CYS A 21 7.58 18.61 19.22
N TRP A 22 6.27 18.76 19.39
CA TRP A 22 5.48 19.87 18.87
C TRP A 22 4.64 20.42 20.02
N ASP A 23 4.77 21.71 20.33
CA ASP A 23 4.06 22.41 21.43
C ASP A 23 4.04 21.62 22.76
N ASP A 24 5.21 21.22 23.26
CA ASP A 24 5.41 20.44 24.50
C ASP A 24 4.67 19.09 24.57
N LYS A 25 4.22 18.58 23.42
CA LYS A 25 3.64 17.24 23.29
C LYS A 25 4.59 16.34 22.51
N ILE A 26 4.72 15.10 23.00
CA ILE A 26 5.38 14.03 22.26
C ILE A 26 4.44 13.62 21.13
N VAL A 27 4.83 13.92 19.89
CA VAL A 27 4.16 13.42 18.70
C VAL A 27 4.93 12.19 18.22
N ILE A 28 4.25 11.05 18.24
CA ILE A 28 4.74 9.84 17.57
C ILE A 28 4.46 10.02 16.09
N GLY A 29 5.50 10.31 15.31
CA GLY A 29 5.42 10.34 13.87
C GLY A 29 5.33 8.92 13.31
N VAL A 30 4.60 8.75 12.20
CA VAL A 30 4.57 7.48 11.45
C VAL A 30 5.33 7.68 10.16
N ARG A 31 6.35 6.85 9.91
CA ARG A 31 7.10 6.87 8.66
C ARG A 31 6.66 5.75 7.73
N ILE A 32 6.17 6.13 6.57
CA ILE A 32 5.73 5.22 5.51
C ILE A 32 6.70 5.33 4.34
N THR A 33 7.34 4.23 3.97
CA THR A 33 8.21 4.14 2.79
C THR A 33 7.48 3.42 1.67
N SER A 34 7.45 4.02 0.48
CA SER A 34 6.87 3.38 -0.71
C SER A 34 7.93 3.21 -1.79
N TRP A 35 8.03 2.01 -2.37
CA TRP A 35 9.03 1.73 -3.39
C TRP A 35 8.58 0.66 -4.40
N ASN A 36 8.54 1.03 -5.68
CA ASN A 36 8.53 0.05 -6.76
C ASN A 36 9.92 -0.62 -6.85
N VAL A 37 9.99 -1.90 -6.48
CA VAL A 37 11.24 -2.66 -6.38
C VAL A 37 11.63 -3.38 -7.67
N ASN A 38 10.76 -3.41 -8.68
CA ASN A 38 10.96 -4.13 -9.95
C ASN A 38 11.45 -5.57 -9.72
N GLY A 39 10.72 -6.30 -8.89
CA GLY A 39 11.03 -7.64 -8.42
C GLY A 39 11.74 -7.64 -7.06
N LEU A 40 11.07 -8.19 -6.04
CA LEU A 40 11.59 -8.21 -4.67
C LEU A 40 12.89 -9.01 -4.54
N ARG A 41 12.93 -10.22 -5.11
CA ARG A 41 14.13 -11.07 -5.03
C ARG A 41 15.35 -10.44 -5.73
N PRO A 42 15.23 -9.91 -6.97
CA PRO A 42 16.29 -9.09 -7.57
C PRO A 42 16.70 -7.89 -6.73
N ALA A 43 15.74 -7.16 -6.14
CA ALA A 43 16.04 -6.00 -5.31
C ALA A 43 16.93 -6.36 -4.10
N LEU A 44 16.62 -7.45 -3.39
CA LEU A 44 17.46 -7.94 -2.29
C LEU A 44 18.89 -8.24 -2.74
N LYS A 45 19.07 -8.88 -3.90
CA LYS A 45 20.41 -9.16 -4.46
C LYS A 45 21.19 -7.91 -4.87
N ARG A 46 20.49 -6.88 -5.32
CA ARG A 46 21.08 -5.65 -5.87
C ARG A 46 21.48 -4.67 -4.76
N THR A 47 20.81 -4.73 -3.63
CA THR A 47 21.18 -4.00 -2.42
C THR A 47 22.32 -4.72 -1.67
N ALA A 48 23.06 -3.99 -0.83
CA ALA A 48 24.07 -4.62 0.06
C ALA A 48 23.44 -5.56 1.12
N HIS A 49 22.11 -5.60 1.19
CA HIS A 49 21.32 -6.34 2.17
C HIS A 49 21.10 -7.78 1.71
N LYS A 50 21.80 -8.73 2.35
CA LYS A 50 21.71 -10.15 2.00
C LYS A 50 20.40 -10.82 2.45
N SER A 51 19.58 -10.12 3.25
CA SER A 51 18.30 -10.61 3.76
C SER A 51 17.22 -9.52 3.72
N LEU A 52 15.95 -9.94 3.63
CA LEU A 52 14.80 -9.04 3.70
C LEU A 52 14.77 -8.23 5.00
N LEU A 53 15.12 -8.85 6.14
CA LEU A 53 15.23 -8.15 7.42
C LEU A 53 16.20 -6.97 7.34
N SER A 54 17.41 -7.20 6.83
CA SER A 54 18.41 -6.14 6.71
C SER A 54 18.00 -5.04 5.73
N PHE A 55 17.21 -5.39 4.72
CA PHE A 55 16.63 -4.45 3.77
C PHE A 55 15.53 -3.60 4.42
N LEU A 56 14.58 -4.20 5.14
CA LEU A 56 13.50 -3.44 5.80
C LEU A 56 14.05 -2.53 6.90
N ASN A 57 15.00 -3.01 7.70
CA ASN A 57 15.61 -2.21 8.77
C ASN A 57 16.41 -1.01 8.25
N SER A 58 16.93 -1.06 7.02
CA SER A 58 17.68 0.06 6.45
C SER A 58 16.79 1.18 5.90
N LEU A 59 15.50 0.92 5.70
CA LEU A 59 14.53 1.93 5.25
C LEU A 59 14.08 2.86 6.37
N ASP A 60 14.42 2.54 7.63
CA ASP A 60 14.08 3.32 8.82
C ASP A 60 12.58 3.66 8.88
N ALA A 61 11.69 2.75 8.47
CA ALA A 61 10.25 3.01 8.37
C ALA A 61 9.45 2.23 9.42
N ASP A 62 8.23 2.70 9.71
CA ASP A 62 7.24 1.92 10.46
C ASP A 62 6.38 1.05 9.54
N ILE A 63 6.11 1.54 8.32
CA ILE A 63 5.37 0.82 7.29
C ILE A 63 6.14 0.90 5.97
N VAL A 64 6.34 -0.24 5.32
CA VAL A 64 7.03 -0.34 4.03
C VAL A 64 6.07 -0.92 2.99
N CYS A 65 5.76 -0.14 1.96
CA CYS A 65 4.91 -0.50 0.84
C CYS A 65 5.78 -0.76 -0.40
N LEU A 66 5.84 -2.01 -0.84
CA LEU A 66 6.57 -2.42 -2.03
C LEU A 66 5.62 -2.66 -3.21
N GLN A 67 5.99 -2.19 -4.39
CA GLN A 67 5.28 -2.42 -5.65
C GLN A 67 6.12 -3.25 -6.62
N GLU A 68 5.43 -3.90 -7.56
CA GLU A 68 6.05 -4.76 -8.58
C GLU A 68 6.90 -5.87 -7.94
N THR A 69 6.34 -6.55 -6.94
CA THR A 69 7.08 -7.59 -6.19
C THR A 69 7.48 -8.78 -7.07
N LYS A 70 6.69 -9.05 -8.13
CA LYS A 70 6.89 -10.17 -9.07
C LYS A 70 6.97 -11.51 -8.35
N LEU A 71 6.01 -11.74 -7.46
CA LEU A 71 5.86 -12.99 -6.73
C LEU A 71 4.48 -13.57 -7.01
N LEU A 72 4.42 -14.88 -7.27
CA LEU A 72 3.19 -15.66 -7.17
C LEU A 72 2.97 -16.06 -5.71
N PRO A 73 1.74 -16.47 -5.31
CA PRO A 73 1.49 -16.99 -3.97
C PRO A 73 2.44 -18.12 -3.56
N GLY A 74 2.78 -19.02 -4.49
CA GLY A 74 3.73 -20.11 -4.27
C GLY A 74 5.19 -19.68 -4.13
N ASP A 75 5.54 -18.45 -4.54
CA ASP A 75 6.90 -17.91 -4.41
C ASP A 75 7.14 -17.29 -3.03
N ILE A 76 6.10 -17.12 -2.20
CA ILE A 76 6.23 -16.54 -0.86
C ILE A 76 6.84 -17.58 0.07
N THR A 77 8.16 -17.53 0.20
CA THR A 77 8.93 -18.39 1.09
C THR A 77 8.89 -17.86 2.53
N ARG A 78 9.23 -18.71 3.51
CA ARG A 78 9.17 -18.36 4.94
C ARG A 78 9.99 -17.11 5.29
N ASP A 79 11.12 -16.90 4.64
CA ASP A 79 11.98 -15.72 4.80
C ASP A 79 11.34 -14.42 4.30
N LEU A 80 10.34 -14.50 3.43
CA LEU A 80 9.56 -13.37 2.94
C LEU A 80 8.28 -13.15 3.77
N ALA A 81 7.67 -14.24 4.26
CA ALA A 81 6.44 -14.18 5.04
C ALA A 81 6.68 -13.84 6.53
N VAL A 82 7.75 -14.37 7.12
CA VAL A 82 8.03 -14.28 8.56
C VAL A 82 9.35 -13.55 8.75
N VAL A 83 9.28 -12.24 8.87
CA VAL A 83 10.44 -11.38 9.10
C VAL A 83 10.43 -10.91 10.56
N PRO A 84 11.48 -11.17 11.35
CA PRO A 84 11.49 -10.75 12.76
C PRO A 84 11.24 -9.25 12.92
N GLY A 85 10.30 -8.87 13.78
CA GLY A 85 9.91 -7.47 14.02
C GLY A 85 9.00 -6.85 12.95
N TRP A 86 8.49 -7.64 12.00
CA TRP A 86 7.62 -7.18 10.91
C TRP A 86 6.49 -8.17 10.62
N GLU A 87 5.29 -7.64 10.40
CA GLU A 87 4.15 -8.38 9.84
C GLU A 87 4.05 -8.07 8.35
N ALA A 88 3.82 -9.10 7.52
CA ALA A 88 3.82 -8.96 6.06
C ALA A 88 2.45 -9.29 5.46
N PHE A 89 2.00 -8.45 4.54
CA PHE A 89 0.76 -8.60 3.80
C PHE A 89 1.03 -8.51 2.31
N TYR A 90 0.46 -9.41 1.52
CA TYR A 90 0.72 -9.51 0.08
C TYR A 90 -0.59 -9.46 -0.69
N CYS A 91 -0.56 -8.80 -1.85
CA CYS A 91 -1.54 -8.99 -2.90
C CYS A 91 -0.76 -9.43 -4.15
N CYS A 92 -0.73 -10.73 -4.41
CA CYS A 92 -0.02 -11.30 -5.55
C CYS A 92 -0.92 -11.34 -6.78
N THR A 93 -0.30 -11.32 -7.97
CA THR A 93 -1.07 -11.61 -9.18
C THR A 93 -1.57 -13.05 -9.15
N ARG A 94 -2.82 -13.23 -9.56
CA ARG A 94 -3.51 -14.51 -9.74
C ARG A 94 -3.32 -15.07 -11.16
N THR A 95 -2.60 -14.34 -12.01
CA THR A 95 -2.23 -14.81 -13.34
C THR A 95 -1.07 -15.81 -13.28
N ALA A 96 -0.85 -16.56 -14.37
CA ALA A 96 0.21 -17.56 -14.43
C ALA A 96 1.64 -17.00 -14.45
N ARG A 97 1.83 -15.68 -14.58
CA ARG A 97 3.17 -15.05 -14.67
C ARG A 97 3.38 -14.01 -13.57
N PRO A 98 4.54 -14.01 -12.89
CA PRO A 98 4.84 -13.03 -11.85
C PRO A 98 5.27 -11.68 -12.45
N TYR A 99 4.33 -10.88 -12.95
CA TYR A 99 4.64 -9.56 -13.54
C TYR A 99 4.24 -8.36 -12.66
N SER A 100 3.37 -8.59 -11.67
CA SER A 100 2.79 -7.57 -10.79
C SER A 100 2.90 -8.04 -9.34
N GLY A 101 2.16 -7.40 -8.44
CA GLY A 101 2.10 -7.73 -7.03
C GLY A 101 2.55 -6.55 -6.17
N VAL A 102 1.88 -6.39 -5.03
CA VAL A 102 2.23 -5.43 -3.98
C VAL A 102 2.41 -6.15 -2.65
N ALA A 103 3.28 -5.60 -1.79
CA ALA A 103 3.46 -6.10 -0.43
C ALA A 103 3.57 -4.95 0.55
N THR A 104 2.95 -5.07 1.72
CA THR A 104 3.08 -4.11 2.81
C THR A 104 3.66 -4.82 4.03
N TYR A 105 4.73 -4.26 4.57
CA TYR A 105 5.32 -4.70 5.83
C TYR A 105 5.03 -3.65 6.90
N VAL A 106 4.60 -4.10 8.07
CA VAL A 106 4.28 -3.24 9.21
C VAL A 106 5.14 -3.68 10.38
N LYS A 107 5.88 -2.74 10.97
CA LYS A 107 6.76 -3.01 12.11
C LYS A 107 5.92 -3.43 13.33
N THR A 108 6.34 -4.50 14.01
CA THR A 108 5.64 -5.07 15.19
C THR A 108 6.31 -4.72 16.52
N GLU A 109 7.49 -4.11 16.48
CA GLU A 109 8.27 -3.69 17.64
C GLU A 109 8.58 -2.18 17.59
N GLY A 110 8.59 -1.53 18.76
CA GLY A 110 8.79 -0.08 18.90
C GLY A 110 7.62 0.63 19.56
N ILE A 111 7.79 1.92 19.85
CA ILE A 111 6.82 2.71 20.63
C ILE A 111 5.47 2.85 19.90
N SER A 112 5.50 2.90 18.56
CA SER A 112 4.34 3.04 17.68
C SER A 112 3.70 1.70 17.26
N ALA A 113 4.45 0.59 17.35
CA ALA A 113 4.20 -0.61 16.55
C ALA A 113 2.88 -1.33 16.84
N ALA A 114 2.51 -1.49 18.11
CA ALA A 114 1.25 -2.14 18.48
C ALA A 114 0.01 -1.36 18.00
N SER A 115 0.14 -0.03 17.82
CA SER A 115 -0.94 0.83 17.32
C SER A 115 -0.97 0.92 15.80
N LEU A 116 0.08 0.43 15.12
CA LEU A 116 0.19 0.49 13.66
C LEU A 116 -0.18 -0.83 12.99
N LEU A 117 -0.40 -1.92 13.71
CA LEU A 117 -0.92 -3.13 13.09
C LEU A 117 -2.34 -2.89 12.54
N PRO A 118 -2.62 -3.32 11.30
CA PRO A 118 -3.94 -3.10 10.72
C PRO A 118 -4.99 -3.99 11.39
N TYR A 119 -6.17 -3.43 11.62
CA TYR A 119 -7.37 -4.17 12.04
C TYR A 119 -7.93 -5.06 10.93
N SER A 120 -7.75 -4.65 9.68
CA SER A 120 -8.17 -5.40 8.50
C SER A 120 -7.26 -5.12 7.33
N VAL A 121 -7.03 -6.13 6.50
CA VAL A 121 -6.31 -6.02 5.23
C VAL A 121 -7.15 -6.66 4.14
N GLU A 122 -7.32 -5.96 3.03
CA GLU A 122 -8.14 -6.36 1.88
C GLU A 122 -7.28 -6.32 0.62
N GLU A 123 -7.37 -7.38 -0.20
CA GLU A 123 -6.74 -7.45 -1.51
C GLU A 123 -7.63 -6.81 -2.58
N GLY A 124 -7.02 -6.03 -3.47
CA GLY A 124 -7.71 -5.44 -4.61
C GLY A 124 -8.63 -4.28 -4.26
N LEU A 125 -9.44 -3.88 -5.24
CA LEU A 125 -10.45 -2.81 -5.11
C LEU A 125 -11.85 -3.37 -4.84
N LEU A 126 -11.97 -4.69 -4.74
CA LEU A 126 -13.21 -5.42 -4.55
C LEU A 126 -13.09 -6.25 -3.28
N ARG A 127 -13.93 -5.98 -2.27
CA ARG A 127 -13.96 -6.82 -1.07
C ARG A 127 -14.37 -8.24 -1.44
N GLU A 128 -13.66 -9.23 -0.92
CA GLU A 128 -14.01 -10.63 -1.14
C GLU A 128 -15.43 -10.88 -0.55
N GLY A 129 -16.37 -11.35 -1.38
CA GLY A 129 -17.78 -11.51 -1.00
C GLY A 129 -18.69 -10.29 -1.22
N ALA A 130 -18.16 -9.12 -1.60
CA ALA A 130 -18.98 -8.07 -2.19
C ALA A 130 -19.32 -8.48 -3.63
N THR A 131 -20.60 -8.76 -3.91
CA THR A 131 -21.04 -8.90 -5.29
C THR A 131 -20.67 -7.63 -6.05
N PHE A 132 -20.21 -7.77 -7.30
CA PHE A 132 -19.90 -6.65 -8.21
C PHE A 132 -21.00 -5.59 -8.24
N SER A 133 -22.25 -6.00 -8.01
CA SER A 133 -23.42 -5.12 -7.90
C SER A 133 -23.49 -4.26 -6.65
N LYS A 134 -22.78 -4.59 -5.56
CA LYS A 134 -22.89 -3.92 -4.25
C LYS A 134 -21.70 -3.01 -3.94
N ALA A 135 -20.49 -3.40 -4.35
CA ALA A 135 -19.28 -2.59 -4.15
C ALA A 135 -19.32 -1.24 -4.91
N CYS A 136 -20.05 -1.19 -6.03
CA CYS A 136 -20.24 0.03 -6.81
C CYS A 136 -21.47 0.87 -6.38
N VAL A 137 -22.25 0.42 -5.38
CA VAL A 137 -23.59 0.96 -5.06
C VAL A 137 -23.67 1.64 -3.69
N GLU A 138 -22.57 1.74 -2.94
CA GLU A 138 -22.54 2.64 -1.77
C GLU A 138 -22.28 4.10 -2.21
N SER A 139 -23.18 4.59 -3.08
CA SER A 139 -23.53 5.97 -3.45
C SER A 139 -22.37 6.95 -3.77
N PRO A 140 -22.05 7.20 -5.05
CA PRO A 140 -21.29 8.38 -5.45
C PRO A 140 -22.14 9.66 -5.30
N PRO A 141 -21.54 10.83 -5.05
CA PRO A 141 -22.23 12.11 -5.17
C PRO A 141 -22.83 12.26 -6.58
N ALA A 142 -23.98 12.93 -6.67
CA ALA A 142 -24.96 12.95 -7.77
C ALA A 142 -24.49 13.45 -9.17
N SER A 143 -23.22 13.30 -9.54
CA SER A 143 -22.62 13.84 -10.77
C SER A 143 -21.79 12.84 -11.59
N HIS A 144 -21.83 11.54 -11.27
CA HIS A 144 -21.08 10.51 -12.02
C HIS A 144 -22.00 9.40 -12.58
N PRO A 145 -21.60 8.75 -13.69
CA PRO A 145 -22.50 8.08 -14.61
C PRO A 145 -23.13 6.82 -14.02
N SER A 146 -24.21 6.38 -14.66
CA SER A 146 -25.08 5.22 -14.36
C SER A 146 -24.35 3.94 -13.92
N ALA A 147 -25.11 3.05 -13.27
CA ALA A 147 -24.67 1.77 -12.72
C ALA A 147 -23.66 1.01 -13.62
N PRO A 148 -22.68 0.29 -13.03
CA PRO A 148 -21.62 -0.38 -13.77
C PRO A 148 -22.16 -1.34 -14.82
N THR A 149 -21.59 -1.31 -16.00
CA THR A 149 -21.90 -2.26 -17.07
C THR A 149 -21.24 -3.63 -16.81
N PRO A 150 -21.68 -4.71 -17.47
CA PRO A 150 -21.01 -6.01 -17.42
C PRO A 150 -19.53 -5.95 -17.86
N SER A 151 -19.20 -5.07 -18.80
CA SER A 151 -17.82 -4.83 -19.25
C SER A 151 -16.97 -4.19 -18.15
N ASP A 152 -17.55 -3.25 -17.38
CA ASP A 152 -16.88 -2.67 -16.22
C ASP A 152 -16.59 -3.74 -15.16
N CYS A 153 -17.49 -4.70 -14.98
CA CYS A 153 -17.29 -5.80 -14.02
C CYS A 153 -16.16 -6.74 -14.45
N GLU A 154 -16.01 -7.03 -15.73
CA GLU A 154 -14.91 -7.85 -16.26
C GLU A 154 -13.57 -7.13 -16.17
N ALA A 155 -13.52 -5.84 -16.51
CA ALA A 155 -12.32 -5.01 -16.33
C ALA A 155 -11.88 -4.93 -14.86
N LEU A 156 -12.83 -4.81 -13.93
CA LEU A 156 -12.56 -4.81 -12.49
C LEU A 156 -12.07 -6.17 -11.99
N ARG A 157 -12.59 -7.30 -12.51
CA ARG A 157 -12.06 -8.64 -12.23
C ARG A 157 -10.63 -8.78 -12.72
N ALA A 158 -10.38 -8.39 -13.96
CA ALA A 158 -9.05 -8.44 -14.54
C ALA A 158 -8.06 -7.65 -13.67
N LEU A 159 -8.43 -6.44 -13.23
CA LEU A 159 -7.63 -5.62 -12.31
C LEU A 159 -7.35 -6.29 -10.97
N HIS A 160 -8.37 -6.92 -10.37
CA HIS A 160 -8.23 -7.66 -9.11
C HIS A 160 -7.21 -8.79 -9.23
N ASP A 161 -7.29 -9.55 -10.32
CA ASP A 161 -6.40 -10.68 -10.58
C ASP A 161 -4.95 -10.27 -10.87
N GLU A 162 -4.68 -8.99 -11.16
CA GLU A 162 -3.31 -8.50 -11.34
C GLU A 162 -2.60 -8.20 -10.02
N GLY A 163 -3.29 -8.24 -8.88
CA GLY A 163 -2.67 -8.05 -7.56
C GLY A 163 -2.07 -6.65 -7.36
N ARG A 164 -2.85 -5.61 -7.67
CA ARG A 164 -2.36 -4.22 -7.79
C ARG A 164 -2.65 -3.32 -6.61
N VAL A 165 -3.48 -3.75 -5.67
CA VAL A 165 -3.92 -2.93 -4.55
C VAL A 165 -3.93 -3.77 -3.29
N LEU A 166 -3.37 -3.21 -2.22
CA LEU A 166 -3.56 -3.69 -0.88
C LEU A 166 -4.09 -2.53 -0.04
N GLU A 167 -5.28 -2.71 0.55
CA GLU A 167 -5.90 -1.76 1.46
C GLU A 167 -5.73 -2.28 2.89
N SER A 168 -5.14 -1.48 3.79
CA SER A 168 -4.98 -1.82 5.20
C SER A 168 -5.56 -0.74 6.11
N ASP A 169 -6.49 -1.12 6.99
CA ASP A 169 -7.12 -0.21 7.96
C ASP A 169 -6.35 -0.25 9.28
N HIS A 170 -5.66 0.84 9.61
CA HIS A 170 -4.86 1.01 10.83
C HIS A 170 -5.64 1.71 11.97
N GLY A 171 -6.96 1.83 11.83
CA GLY A 171 -7.86 2.52 12.75
C GLY A 171 -7.80 4.04 12.59
N ALA A 172 -6.61 4.62 12.77
CA ALA A 172 -6.35 6.04 12.64
C ALA A 172 -6.39 6.55 11.19
N PHE A 173 -6.02 5.69 10.24
CA PHE A 173 -6.06 5.94 8.80
C PHE A 173 -6.22 4.61 8.05
N VAL A 174 -6.67 4.69 6.80
CA VAL A 174 -6.67 3.59 5.84
C VAL A 174 -5.55 3.85 4.84
N LEU A 175 -4.68 2.86 4.65
CA LEU A 175 -3.54 2.92 3.74
C LEU A 175 -3.82 2.10 2.49
N PHE A 176 -3.60 2.70 1.33
CA PHE A 176 -3.58 2.01 0.05
C PHE A 176 -2.13 1.93 -0.45
N ASN A 177 -1.66 0.70 -0.65
CA ASN A 177 -0.44 0.42 -1.42
C ASN A 177 -0.85 0.00 -2.83
N ILE A 178 -0.53 0.84 -3.83
CA ILE A 178 -1.00 0.67 -5.20
C ILE A 178 0.12 0.45 -6.22
N TYR A 179 -0.17 -0.30 -7.27
CA TYR A 179 0.64 -0.42 -8.48
C TYR A 179 -0.24 -0.28 -9.72
N ALA A 180 -0.36 0.94 -10.24
CA ALA A 180 -1.21 1.22 -11.40
C ALA A 180 -0.71 0.49 -12.66
N PRO A 181 -1.60 0.04 -13.57
CA PRO A 181 -1.18 -0.58 -14.82
C PRO A 181 -0.30 0.34 -15.66
N ALA A 182 0.87 -0.15 -16.08
CA ALA A 182 1.68 0.50 -17.10
C ALA A 182 1.09 0.23 -18.50
N VAL A 183 1.18 1.22 -19.38
CA VAL A 183 0.76 1.09 -20.79
C VAL A 183 2.03 0.96 -21.63
N THR A 184 2.49 -0.27 -21.79
CA THR A 184 3.70 -0.59 -22.55
C THR A 184 3.42 -1.75 -23.48
N SER A 185 3.08 -1.47 -24.74
CA SER A 185 2.89 -2.46 -25.79
C SER A 185 3.20 -1.83 -27.16
N PRO A 186 3.94 -2.52 -28.05
CA PRO A 186 4.10 -2.07 -29.44
C PRO A 186 2.84 -2.34 -30.29
N ASP A 187 1.95 -3.20 -29.80
CA ASP A 187 0.65 -3.47 -30.42
C ASP A 187 -0.38 -2.42 -29.94
N GLU A 188 -0.96 -1.68 -30.88
CA GLU A 188 -1.86 -0.55 -30.62
C GLU A 188 -3.16 -0.97 -29.93
N GLU A 189 -3.73 -2.11 -30.32
CA GLU A 189 -4.98 -2.63 -29.74
C GLU A 189 -4.75 -3.05 -28.28
N ALA A 190 -3.67 -3.77 -28.01
CA ALA A 190 -3.27 -4.15 -26.66
C ALA A 190 -2.91 -2.92 -25.80
N ALA A 191 -2.27 -1.90 -26.40
CA ALA A 191 -1.98 -0.63 -25.73
C ALA A 191 -3.28 0.11 -25.36
N ALA A 192 -4.25 0.17 -26.27
CA ALA A 192 -5.56 0.76 -26.02
C ALA A 192 -6.33 0.02 -24.92
N ALA A 193 -6.33 -1.31 -24.95
CA ALA A 193 -6.94 -2.14 -23.90
C ALA A 193 -6.28 -1.90 -22.53
N ARG A 194 -4.95 -1.80 -22.47
CA ARG A 194 -4.23 -1.48 -21.23
C ARG A 194 -4.46 -0.06 -20.75
N PHE A 195 -4.56 0.89 -21.66
CA PHE A 195 -4.93 2.26 -21.32
C PHE A 195 -6.35 2.32 -20.71
N ALA A 196 -7.32 1.65 -21.32
CA ALA A 196 -8.68 1.56 -20.79
C ALA A 196 -8.70 0.91 -19.39
N LEU A 197 -7.94 -0.18 -19.20
CA LEU A 197 -7.83 -0.82 -17.89
C LEU A 197 -7.20 0.12 -16.83
N ARG A 198 -6.20 0.92 -17.21
CA ARG A 198 -5.59 1.92 -16.32
C ARG A 198 -6.59 3.01 -15.92
N LEU A 199 -7.44 3.47 -16.84
CA LEU A 199 -8.50 4.42 -16.50
C LEU A 199 -9.54 3.80 -15.56
N ALA A 200 -9.96 2.57 -15.81
CA ALA A 200 -10.87 1.83 -14.92
C ALA A 200 -10.27 1.66 -13.52
N PHE A 201 -8.96 1.41 -13.42
CA PHE A 201 -8.23 1.35 -12.15
C PHE A 201 -8.33 2.66 -11.37
N TYR A 202 -8.04 3.80 -12.01
CA TYR A 202 -8.15 5.09 -11.32
C TYR A 202 -9.58 5.44 -10.93
N ALA A 203 -10.56 5.14 -11.79
CA ALA A 203 -11.97 5.36 -11.46
C ALA A 203 -12.39 4.53 -10.23
N ALA A 204 -12.01 3.25 -10.18
CA ALA A 204 -12.32 2.37 -9.06
C ALA A 204 -11.60 2.77 -7.76
N LEU A 205 -10.31 3.09 -7.83
CA LEU A 205 -9.54 3.63 -6.70
C LEU A 205 -10.17 4.94 -6.19
N THR A 206 -10.58 5.81 -7.11
CA THR A 206 -11.21 7.10 -6.79
C THR A 206 -12.58 6.93 -6.17
N ALA A 207 -13.39 5.96 -6.61
CA ALA A 207 -14.65 5.68 -5.96
C ALA A 207 -14.42 5.15 -4.53
N ARG A 208 -13.43 4.26 -4.36
CA ARG A 208 -13.13 3.61 -3.08
C ARG A 208 -12.66 4.59 -2.01
N TRP A 209 -11.67 5.44 -2.29
CA TRP A 209 -11.15 6.36 -1.27
C TRP A 209 -12.15 7.47 -0.90
N GLN A 210 -13.08 7.81 -1.79
CA GLN A 210 -14.06 8.88 -1.60
C GLN A 210 -15.18 8.36 -0.71
N ALA A 211 -15.59 7.10 -0.92
CA ALA A 211 -16.52 6.42 -0.02
C ALA A 211 -15.95 6.32 1.41
N LEU A 212 -14.65 6.07 1.56
CA LEU A 212 -13.98 6.07 2.88
C LEU A 212 -13.92 7.48 3.48
N ALA A 213 -13.50 8.48 2.70
CA ALA A 213 -13.43 9.87 3.13
C ALA A 213 -14.80 10.42 3.54
N ALA A 214 -15.87 10.09 2.81
CA ALA A 214 -17.25 10.45 3.14
C ALA A 214 -17.73 9.87 4.48
N ARG A 215 -17.12 8.77 4.94
CA ARG A 215 -17.35 8.18 6.28
C ARG A 215 -16.45 8.78 7.36
N GLY A 216 -15.72 9.85 7.05
CA GLY A 216 -14.77 10.49 7.96
C GLY A 216 -13.48 9.71 8.17
N ARG A 217 -13.16 8.72 7.31
CA ARG A 217 -11.89 8.00 7.38
C ARG A 217 -10.79 8.86 6.78
N ARG A 218 -9.62 8.88 7.43
CA ARG A 218 -8.39 9.45 6.85
C ARG A 218 -7.78 8.43 5.90
N VAL A 219 -7.52 8.83 4.66
CA VAL A 219 -6.97 7.94 3.64
C VAL A 219 -5.56 8.39 3.26
N VAL A 220 -4.63 7.44 3.23
CA VAL A 220 -3.27 7.62 2.73
C VAL A 220 -3.11 6.70 1.53
N VAL A 221 -2.68 7.23 0.40
CA VAL A 221 -2.39 6.42 -0.80
C VAL A 221 -0.95 6.61 -1.17
N VAL A 222 -0.25 5.48 -1.28
CA VAL A 222 1.15 5.41 -1.68
C VAL A 222 1.29 4.38 -2.80
N GLY A 223 2.33 4.53 -3.58
CA GLY A 223 2.68 3.54 -4.59
C GLY A 223 3.10 4.15 -5.90
N ASP A 224 3.10 3.31 -6.91
CA ASP A 224 3.47 3.68 -8.27
C ASP A 224 2.21 3.91 -9.09
N PHE A 225 1.96 5.18 -9.38
CA PHE A 225 0.82 5.61 -10.17
C PHE A 225 1.08 5.51 -11.67
N ASN A 226 2.30 5.25 -12.18
CA ASN A 226 2.58 5.19 -13.62
C ASN A 226 2.04 6.40 -14.43
N ILE A 227 1.99 7.56 -13.79
CA ILE A 227 1.64 8.87 -14.38
C ILE A 227 2.53 9.93 -13.74
N CYS A 228 2.86 10.96 -14.51
CA CYS A 228 3.46 12.17 -13.96
C CYS A 228 2.35 13.15 -13.60
N GLY A 229 2.48 13.84 -12.46
CA GLY A 229 1.49 14.83 -12.01
C GLY A 229 1.50 16.11 -12.85
N ASP A 230 2.67 16.45 -13.42
CA ASP A 230 2.90 17.62 -14.25
C ASP A 230 3.65 17.23 -15.53
N ALA A 231 3.74 18.15 -16.49
CA ALA A 231 4.58 17.94 -17.67
C ALA A 231 6.06 17.81 -17.23
N LEU A 232 6.77 16.86 -17.82
CA LEU A 232 8.23 16.78 -17.69
C LEU A 232 8.83 17.70 -18.76
N ASP A 233 9.57 18.72 -18.30
CA ASP A 233 10.37 19.62 -19.16
C ASP A 233 11.56 18.91 -19.82
#